data_AF-A0A3C1ZDG7-F1
#
_entry.id   AF-A0A3C1ZDG7-F1
#
_cell.length_a   1.000
_cell.length_b   1.000
_cell.length_c   1.000
_cell.angle_alpha   90.00
_cell.angle_beta   90.00
_cell.angle_gamma   90.00
#
_symmetry.space_group_name_H-M   'P 1'
#
loop_
_entity.id
_entity.type
_entity.pdbx_description
1 polymer ?
#
loop_
_entity_poly.entity_id
_entity_poly.type
_entity_poly.pdbx_seq_one_letter_code
_entity_poly.pdbx_strand_id
1 'polypeptide(L)'
;MLERQIYPAFFSVLRFGDEKPGALRKNVPLFGSSYNECHLYGMRQLFLCFNDLAILNTRVQNLSWTHYRMLLCVPDEDARYWYLREASEEMWSSRTLSRNVGSQYYLRFCSKVNTSF
;
A
#
# COMPACT_ATOMS: atom_id res chain seq x y z
N MET A 1 -13.72 19.89 0.01
CA MET A 1 -13.24 20.21 1.37
C MET A 1 -12.96 18.92 2.18
N LEU A 2 -12.26 17.93 1.60
CA LEU A 2 -11.93 16.65 2.24
C LEU A 2 -10.46 16.19 2.02
N GLU A 3 -9.66 16.97 1.29
CA GLU A 3 -8.25 16.64 0.98
C GLU A 3 -7.26 16.98 2.11
N ARG A 4 -7.69 17.70 3.15
CA ARG A 4 -6.78 18.29 4.15
C ARG A 4 -6.67 17.54 5.47
N GLN A 5 -7.51 16.55 5.72
CA GLN A 5 -7.60 15.92 7.04
C GLN A 5 -6.95 14.54 7.13
N ILE A 6 -6.67 13.89 5.99
CA ILE A 6 -6.23 12.50 6.02
C ILE A 6 -4.72 12.37 6.20
N TYR A 7 -3.86 13.23 5.63
CA TYR A 7 -2.43 13.30 5.99
C TYR A 7 -1.82 14.63 5.49
N PRO A 8 -1.49 15.62 6.33
CA PRO A 8 -0.79 16.84 5.86
C PRO A 8 0.62 16.53 5.32
N ALA A 9 1.17 15.36 5.64
CA ALA A 9 2.41 14.83 5.10
C ALA A 9 2.34 14.32 3.64
N PHE A 10 1.12 14.06 3.17
CA PHE A 10 0.76 13.34 1.94
C PHE A 10 1.13 14.08 0.66
N PHE A 11 0.88 15.39 0.64
CA PHE A 11 1.15 16.22 -0.54
C PHE A 11 2.61 16.66 -0.65
N SER A 12 3.38 16.64 0.45
CA SER A 12 4.78 17.01 0.37
C SER A 12 5.63 15.82 -0.08
N VAL A 13 5.39 14.59 0.41
CA VAL A 13 6.11 13.38 -0.02
C VAL A 13 5.97 13.11 -1.53
N LEU A 14 4.80 13.35 -2.12
CA LEU A 14 4.56 13.24 -3.57
C LEU A 14 5.23 14.37 -4.39
N ARG A 15 5.54 15.52 -3.77
CA ARG A 15 6.18 16.67 -4.43
C ARG A 15 7.71 16.53 -4.51
N PHE A 16 8.32 15.65 -3.72
CA PHE A 16 9.75 15.41 -3.73
C PHE A 16 10.08 14.24 -4.68
N GLY A 17 10.30 14.56 -5.97
CA GLY A 17 10.74 13.59 -6.99
C GLY A 17 12.05 12.88 -6.63
N ASP A 18 12.31 11.70 -7.22
CA ASP A 18 13.53 10.85 -7.24
C ASP A 18 14.56 10.86 -6.08
N GLU A 19 14.16 11.31 -4.90
CA GLU A 19 15.04 11.43 -3.76
C GLU A 19 15.31 10.05 -3.13
N LYS A 20 16.59 9.67 -3.10
CA LYS A 20 17.10 8.45 -2.46
C LYS A 20 16.64 8.39 -0.99
N PRO A 21 16.51 7.21 -0.35
CA PRO A 21 15.97 7.06 1.01
C PRO A 21 16.52 8.07 2.05
N GLY A 22 17.83 8.38 2.01
CA GLY A 22 18.45 9.34 2.93
C GLY A 22 18.12 10.82 2.68
N ALA A 23 17.55 11.17 1.53
CA ALA A 23 17.08 12.52 1.23
C ALA A 23 15.71 12.82 1.86
N LEU A 24 14.97 11.81 2.34
CA LEU A 24 13.73 12.04 3.09
C LEU A 24 13.99 12.54 4.53
N ARG A 25 15.22 12.38 5.04
CA ARG A 25 15.64 12.78 6.39
C ARG A 25 15.44 14.27 6.69
N LYS A 26 15.74 15.14 5.71
CA LYS A 26 15.54 16.60 5.81
C LYS A 26 14.08 17.00 6.00
N ASN A 27 13.14 16.11 5.68
CA ASN A 27 11.70 16.38 5.75
C ASN A 27 11.06 15.80 7.03
N VAL A 28 11.74 14.91 7.76
CA VAL A 28 11.26 14.37 9.06
C VAL A 28 10.87 15.47 10.05
N PRO A 29 11.59 16.60 10.18
CA PRO A 29 11.20 17.69 11.07
C PRO A 29 9.84 18.32 10.74
N LEU A 30 9.40 18.29 9.48
CA LEU A 30 8.11 18.83 9.04
C LEU A 30 6.93 17.92 9.44
N PHE A 31 7.19 16.64 9.67
CA PHE A 31 6.16 15.64 9.99
C PHE A 31 6.08 15.33 11.49
N GLY A 32 7.05 15.82 12.28
CA GLY A 32 7.17 15.56 13.71
C GLY A 32 8.00 14.30 14.01
N SER A 33 8.46 14.18 15.25
CA SER A 33 9.37 13.10 15.70
C SER A 33 8.78 11.69 15.64
N SER A 34 7.50 11.55 15.28
CA SER A 34 6.75 10.30 15.18
C SER A 34 6.94 9.58 13.85
N TYR A 35 7.58 10.20 12.85
CA TYR A 35 7.86 9.57 11.55
C TYR A 35 9.32 9.18 11.40
N ASN A 36 9.57 7.93 10.98
CA ASN A 36 10.90 7.46 10.60
C ASN A 36 11.04 7.44 9.06
N GLU A 37 12.27 7.50 8.56
CA GLU A 37 12.56 7.51 7.11
C GLU A 37 11.97 6.29 6.39
N CYS A 38 12.03 5.11 7.01
CA CYS A 38 11.48 3.87 6.44
C CYS A 38 9.97 3.96 6.21
N HIS A 39 9.24 4.60 7.12
CA HIS A 39 7.80 4.79 7.01
C HIS A 39 7.48 5.76 5.87
N LEU A 40 8.18 6.89 5.77
CA LEU A 40 8.02 7.84 4.67
C LEU A 40 8.37 7.22 3.31
N TYR A 41 9.44 6.44 3.25
CA TYR A 41 9.83 5.71 2.04
C TYR A 41 8.74 4.72 1.63
N GLY A 42 8.24 3.90 2.56
CA GLY A 42 7.17 2.97 2.27
C GLY A 42 5.91 3.68 1.79
N MET A 43 5.53 4.80 2.42
CA MET A 43 4.38 5.60 1.98
C MET A 43 4.57 6.10 0.55
N ARG A 44 5.76 6.62 0.20
CA ARG A 44 6.09 7.01 -1.17
C ARG A 44 5.94 5.85 -2.15
N GLN A 45 6.51 4.69 -1.82
CA GLN A 45 6.41 3.51 -2.69
C GLN A 45 4.96 3.08 -2.87
N LEU A 46 4.13 3.17 -1.84
CA LEU A 46 2.70 2.89 -1.94
C LEU A 46 2.04 3.76 -3.01
N PHE A 47 2.27 5.06 -2.99
CA PHE A 47 1.68 5.97 -3.97
C PHE A 47 2.18 5.76 -5.40
N LEU A 48 3.44 5.36 -5.56
CA LEU A 48 3.97 5.02 -6.88
C LEU A 48 3.40 3.70 -7.41
N CYS A 49 3.12 2.77 -6.52
CA CYS A 49 2.56 1.45 -6.85
C CYS A 49 1.05 1.47 -7.10
N PHE A 50 0.35 2.50 -6.63
CA PHE A 50 -1.10 2.63 -6.72
C PHE A 50 -1.46 3.99 -7.31
N ASN A 51 -1.70 4.02 -8.62
CA ASN A 51 -2.03 5.26 -9.35
C ASN A 51 -3.42 5.84 -8.98
N ASP A 52 -4.30 5.03 -8.41
CA ASP A 52 -5.64 5.43 -8.02
C ASP A 52 -5.73 5.67 -6.50
N LEU A 53 -5.68 6.94 -6.13
CA LEU A 53 -5.79 7.38 -4.73
C LEU A 53 -7.19 7.19 -4.15
N ALA A 54 -8.24 7.16 -4.98
CA ALA A 54 -9.60 6.94 -4.51
C ALA A 54 -9.76 5.51 -3.99
N ILE A 55 -9.20 4.54 -4.73
CA ILE A 55 -9.13 3.12 -4.36
C ILE A 55 -8.44 2.93 -3.00
N LEU A 56 -7.36 3.66 -2.73
CA LEU A 56 -6.67 3.62 -1.44
C LEU A 56 -7.52 4.24 -0.34
N ASN A 57 -8.03 5.46 -0.55
CA ASN A 57 -8.80 6.19 0.47
C ASN A 57 -10.01 5.40 0.98
N THR A 58 -10.73 4.71 0.10
CA THR A 58 -11.87 3.86 0.50
C THR A 58 -11.45 2.68 1.39
N ARG A 59 -10.22 2.17 1.21
CA ARG A 59 -9.74 0.94 1.88
C ARG A 59 -8.88 1.20 3.11
N VAL A 60 -8.42 2.43 3.34
CA VAL A 60 -7.62 2.81 4.53
C VAL A 60 -8.35 2.53 5.84
N GLN A 61 -9.68 2.54 5.87
CA GLN A 61 -10.44 2.20 7.07
C GLN A 61 -10.36 0.72 7.43
N ASN A 62 -10.19 -0.16 6.43
CA ASN A 62 -10.17 -1.61 6.61
C ASN A 62 -8.74 -2.15 6.70
N LEU A 63 -7.77 -1.46 6.09
CA LEU A 63 -6.39 -1.93 5.96
C LEU A 63 -5.42 -1.05 6.75
N SER A 64 -4.67 -1.69 7.65
CA SER A 64 -3.58 -1.05 8.38
C SER A 64 -2.28 -0.97 7.56
N TRP A 65 -1.32 -0.14 8.00
CA TRP A 65 0.00 0.00 7.36
C TRP A 65 0.73 -1.32 7.12
N THR A 66 0.59 -2.29 8.03
CA THR A 66 1.18 -3.62 7.87
C THR A 66 0.67 -4.34 6.63
N HIS A 67 -0.60 -4.16 6.26
CA HIS A 67 -1.15 -4.73 5.01
C HIS A 67 -0.45 -4.13 3.79
N TYR A 68 -0.38 -2.80 3.75
CA TYR A 68 0.28 -2.07 2.67
C TYR A 68 1.73 -2.48 2.49
N ARG A 69 2.48 -2.65 3.58
CA ARG A 69 3.86 -3.15 3.51
C ARG A 69 3.98 -4.52 2.85
N MET A 70 3.04 -5.43 3.10
CA MET A 70 3.06 -6.75 2.46
C MET A 70 2.66 -6.67 0.99
N LEU A 71 1.70 -5.81 0.64
CA LEU A 71 1.30 -5.58 -0.75
C LEU A 71 2.44 -4.99 -1.58
N LEU A 72 3.25 -4.10 -0.99
CA LEU A 72 4.44 -3.54 -1.65
C LEU A 72 5.51 -4.59 -1.96
N CYS A 73 5.53 -5.71 -1.22
CA CYS A 73 6.44 -6.82 -1.50
C CYS A 73 5.94 -7.74 -2.63
N VAL A 74 4.70 -7.58 -3.09
CA VAL A 74 4.15 -8.36 -4.21
C VAL A 74 4.68 -7.76 -5.52
N PRO A 75 5.47 -8.50 -6.32
CA PRO A 75 6.11 -7.95 -7.52
C PRO A 75 5.10 -7.71 -8.66
N ASP A 76 4.12 -8.59 -8.79
CA ASP A 76 3.08 -8.54 -9.81
C ASP A 76 2.01 -7.49 -9.45
N GLU A 77 1.74 -6.56 -10.36
CA GLU A 77 0.79 -5.47 -10.15
C GLU A 77 -0.65 -5.96 -10.10
N ASP A 78 -1.06 -6.86 -10.99
CA ASP A 78 -2.41 -7.40 -11.03
C ASP A 78 -2.70 -8.20 -9.75
N ALA A 79 -1.75 -9.02 -9.32
CA ALA A 79 -1.85 -9.74 -8.05
C ALA A 79 -1.93 -8.76 -6.87
N ARG A 80 -1.13 -7.68 -6.88
CA ARG A 80 -1.14 -6.66 -5.82
C ARG A 80 -2.49 -5.98 -5.71
N TYR A 81 -3.08 -5.55 -6.82
CA TYR A 81 -4.40 -4.94 -6.86
C TYR A 81 -5.50 -5.91 -6.43
N TRP A 82 -5.41 -7.17 -6.87
CA TRP A 82 -6.33 -8.21 -6.45
C TRP A 82 -6.27 -8.44 -4.94
N TYR A 83 -5.07 -8.62 -4.37
CA TYR A 83 -4.89 -8.80 -2.92
C TYR A 83 -5.37 -7.59 -2.12
N LEU A 84 -5.16 -6.37 -2.61
CA LEU A 84 -5.67 -5.14 -1.97
C LEU A 84 -7.20 -5.17 -1.87
N ARG A 85 -7.87 -5.52 -2.98
CA ARG A 85 -9.33 -5.58 -3.05
C ARG A 85 -9.88 -6.62 -2.09
N GLU A 86 -9.45 -7.86 -2.24
CA GLU A 86 -9.97 -8.99 -1.47
C GLU A 86 -9.69 -8.82 0.03
N ALA A 87 -8.50 -8.36 0.40
CA ALA A 87 -8.18 -8.12 1.80
C ALA A 87 -9.10 -7.06 2.45
N SER A 88 -9.51 -6.05 1.68
CA SER A 88 -10.45 -5.03 2.16
C SER A 88 -11.89 -5.52 2.21
N GLU A 89 -12.34 -6.27 1.21
CA GLU A 89 -13.73 -6.75 1.10
C GLU A 89 -14.00 -7.85 2.13
N GLU A 90 -13.09 -8.81 2.27
CA GLU A 90 -13.18 -9.94 3.19
C GLU A 90 -12.60 -9.64 4.59
N MET A 91 -12.23 -8.37 4.85
CA MET A 91 -11.65 -7.91 6.11
C MET A 91 -10.50 -8.80 6.62
N TRP A 92 -9.59 -9.17 5.73
CA TRP A 92 -8.47 -10.03 6.09
C TRP A 92 -7.57 -9.35 7.11
N SER A 93 -7.20 -10.11 8.15
CA SER A 93 -6.13 -9.69 9.04
C SER A 93 -4.78 -9.70 8.29
N SER A 94 -3.79 -8.99 8.84
CA SER A 94 -2.43 -8.97 8.28
C SER A 94 -1.82 -10.37 8.25
N ARG A 95 -2.19 -11.24 9.19
CA ARG A 95 -1.78 -12.64 9.22
C ARG A 95 -2.41 -13.45 8.09
N THR A 96 -3.70 -13.21 7.82
CA THR A 96 -4.43 -13.86 6.74
C THR A 96 -3.85 -13.46 5.39
N LEU A 97 -3.65 -12.16 5.16
CA LEU A 97 -3.07 -11.67 3.91
C LEU A 97 -1.64 -12.22 3.71
N SER A 98 -0.80 -12.24 4.75
CA SER A 98 0.54 -12.84 4.67
C SER A 98 0.50 -14.31 4.24
N ARG A 99 -0.40 -15.11 4.83
CA ARG A 99 -0.60 -16.52 4.46
C ARG A 99 -1.09 -16.67 3.01
N ASN A 100 -2.01 -15.80 2.57
CA ASN A 100 -2.57 -15.84 1.22
C ASN A 100 -1.53 -15.45 0.16
N VAL A 101 -0.68 -14.46 0.45
CA VAL A 101 0.45 -14.09 -0.41
C VAL A 101 1.48 -15.21 -0.45
N GLY A 102 1.92 -15.71 0.71
CA GLY A 102 2.94 -16.76 0.78
C GLY A 102 2.50 -18.09 0.14
N SER A 103 1.21 -18.38 0.14
CA SER A 103 0.66 -19.55 -0.54
C SER A 103 0.34 -19.31 -2.02
N GLN A 104 0.62 -18.14 -2.61
CA GLN A 104 0.27 -17.83 -4.02
C GLN A 104 -1.23 -18.03 -4.31
N TYR A 105 -2.08 -17.60 -3.37
CA TYR A 105 -3.54 -17.75 -3.49
C TYR A 105 -4.10 -17.17 -4.78
N TYR A 106 -3.57 -16.02 -5.22
CA TYR A 106 -3.94 -15.39 -6.48
C TYR A 106 -3.77 -16.33 -7.68
N LEU A 107 -2.63 -17.00 -7.82
CA LEU A 107 -2.37 -17.91 -8.94
C LEU A 107 -3.35 -19.09 -8.95
N ARG A 108 -3.65 -19.66 -7.77
CA ARG A 108 -4.66 -20.73 -7.66
C ARG A 108 -6.05 -20.25 -8.06
N PHE A 109 -6.40 -19.01 -7.71
CA PHE A 109 -7.66 -18.41 -8.12
C PHE A 109 -7.73 -18.28 -9.64
N CYS A 110 -6.69 -17.73 -10.28
CA CYS A 110 -6.59 -17.61 -11.73
C CYS A 110 -6.65 -18.98 -12.43
N SER A 111 -5.99 -20.01 -11.91
CA SER A 111 -6.07 -21.36 -12.48
C SER A 111 -7.50 -21.89 -12.50
N LYS A 112 -8.27 -21.68 -11.41
CA LYS A 112 -9.68 -22.11 -11.36
C LYS A 112 -10.53 -21.41 -12.42
N VAL A 113 -10.37 -20.10 -12.56
CA VAL A 113 -11.14 -19.29 -13.52
C VAL A 113 -10.88 -19.76 -14.96
N ASN A 114 -9.65 -20.10 -15.30
CA ASN A 114 -9.29 -20.52 -16.66
C ASN A 114 -9.67 -21.97 -17.01
N THR A 115 -10.05 -22.80 -16.04
CA THR A 115 -10.33 -24.24 -16.27
C THR A 115 -11.82 -24.52 -16.53
N SER A 116 -12.68 -23.50 -16.55
CA SER A 116 -14.10 -23.65 -16.92
C SER A 116 -14.28 -23.57 -18.43
N PHE A 117 -13.92 -24.66 -19.13
CA PHE A 117 -14.25 -24.91 -20.54
C PHE A 117 -14.72 -26.34 -20.71
#